data_AF-A0A835LRN7-F1
#
_entry.id   AF-A0A835LRN7-F1
#
_cell.length_a   1.000
_cell.length_b   1.000
_cell.length_c   1.000
_cell.angle_alpha   90.00
_cell.angle_beta   90.00
_cell.angle_gamma   90.00
#
_symmetry.space_group_name_H-M   'P 1'
#
loop_
_entity.id
_entity.type
_entity.pdbx_description
1 polymer ?
#
loop_
_entity_poly.entity_id
_entity_poly.type
_entity_poly.pdbx_seq_one_letter_code
_entity_poly.pdbx_strand_id
1 'polypeptide(L)'
;MFNCDDNPVIMKDSYTGSNATVPPLVFPDWSFSGWLEINIKPWEFLLEELKEGNDKVKWTEREPYAYWKENPGVLKTRQDLLKCKTTDKVDWNACLYAQVGQHQ
;
A
#
# COMPACT_ATOMS: atom_id res chain seq x y z
N MET A 1 1.67 25.67 -0.28
CA MET A 1 0.91 24.89 0.71
C MET A 1 1.18 23.43 0.44
N PHE A 2 1.57 22.64 1.47
CA PHE A 2 1.73 21.20 1.34
C PHE A 2 0.40 20.53 1.64
N ASN A 3 -0.05 19.66 0.73
CA ASN A 3 -1.26 18.85 0.90
C ASN A 3 -0.83 17.44 1.30
N CYS A 4 -1.29 16.97 2.45
CA CYS A 4 -0.95 15.65 3.00
C CYS A 4 -2.14 14.67 2.92
N ASP A 5 -3.25 15.08 2.29
CA ASP A 5 -4.40 14.21 2.04
C ASP A 5 -4.15 13.31 0.83
N ASP A 6 -4.80 12.14 0.82
CA ASP A 6 -4.70 11.14 -0.26
C ASP A 6 -5.04 11.71 -1.66
N ASN A 7 -5.97 12.67 -1.71
CA ASN A 7 -6.41 13.28 -2.96
C ASN A 7 -5.69 14.61 -3.19
N PRO A 8 -5.14 14.86 -4.40
CA PRO A 8 -4.51 16.12 -4.72
C PRO A 8 -5.54 17.26 -4.80
N VAL A 9 -5.13 18.45 -4.38
CA VAL A 9 -5.93 19.67 -4.49
C VAL A 9 -5.36 20.57 -5.58
N ILE A 10 -6.16 20.84 -6.62
CA ILE A 10 -5.80 21.75 -7.73
C ILE A 10 -6.82 22.88 -7.78
N MET A 11 -6.39 24.10 -7.47
CA MET A 11 -7.22 25.30 -7.55
C MET A 11 -7.17 25.86 -8.97
N LYS A 12 -8.21 25.61 -9.79
CA LYS A 12 -8.26 26.03 -11.21
C LYS A 12 -8.02 27.53 -11.41
N ASP A 13 -8.52 28.36 -10.50
CA ASP A 13 -8.40 29.83 -10.56
C ASP A 13 -6.94 30.30 -10.43
N SER A 14 -6.05 29.47 -9.88
CA SER A 14 -4.60 29.76 -9.81
C SER A 14 -3.87 29.56 -11.14
N TYR A 15 -4.55 29.06 -12.17
CA TYR A 15 -3.97 28.70 -13.48
C TYR A 15 -4.54 29.50 -14.66
N THR A 16 -5.36 30.53 -14.39
CA THR A 16 -5.95 31.38 -15.43
C THR A 16 -5.23 32.73 -15.49
N GLY A 17 -4.17 32.82 -16.29
CA GLY A 17 -3.45 34.08 -16.55
C GLY A 17 -2.18 33.86 -17.38
N SER A 18 -1.65 34.92 -18.02
CA SER A 18 -0.39 34.84 -18.79
C SER A 18 0.85 34.52 -17.93
N ASN A 19 0.73 34.66 -16.60
CA ASN A 19 1.71 34.27 -15.58
C ASN A 19 1.22 33.07 -14.74
N ALA A 20 0.42 32.16 -15.32
CA ALA A 20 -0.11 31.01 -14.60
C ALA A 20 1.02 30.20 -13.93
N THR A 21 0.83 29.90 -12.63
CA THR A 21 1.77 29.12 -11.81
C THR A 21 1.86 27.68 -12.33
N VAL A 22 3.01 27.04 -12.10
CA VAL A 22 3.28 25.64 -12.47
C VAL A 22 2.31 24.68 -11.75
N PRO A 23 1.89 23.55 -12.36
CA PRO A 23 1.11 22.50 -11.69
C PRO A 23 1.73 22.09 -10.35
N PRO A 24 0.95 21.51 -9.41
CA PRO A 24 1.46 21.15 -8.09
C PRO A 24 2.69 20.25 -8.21
N LEU A 25 3.77 20.66 -7.55
CA LEU A 25 5.01 19.88 -7.50
C LEU A 25 4.77 18.62 -6.67
N VAL A 26 5.27 17.49 -7.14
CA VAL A 26 5.24 16.24 -6.38
C VAL A 26 6.38 16.23 -5.38
N PHE A 27 6.11 15.72 -4.17
CA PHE A 27 7.08 15.52 -3.11
C PHE A 27 6.98 14.08 -2.60
N PRO A 28 8.06 13.51 -2.05
CA PRO A 28 7.99 12.21 -1.39
C PRO A 28 6.92 12.21 -0.31
N ASP A 29 6.13 11.14 -0.26
CA ASP A 29 5.13 10.97 0.77
C ASP A 29 5.77 10.82 2.17
N TRP A 30 5.04 11.18 3.21
CA TRP A 30 5.49 11.03 4.59
C TRP A 30 5.79 9.58 4.97
N SER A 31 5.18 8.60 4.28
CA SER A 31 5.45 7.18 4.47
C SER A 31 6.91 6.78 4.24
N PHE A 32 7.71 7.61 3.53
CA PHE A 32 9.15 7.37 3.38
C PHE A 32 9.89 7.39 4.73
N SER A 33 9.39 8.15 5.69
CA SER A 33 9.93 8.20 7.06
C SER A 33 9.41 7.08 7.95
N GLY A 34 8.53 6.21 7.44
CA GLY A 34 7.92 5.10 8.15
C GLY A 34 6.56 5.42 8.76
N TRP A 35 5.92 4.39 9.31
CA TRP A 35 4.61 4.44 9.98
C TRP A 35 4.60 3.43 11.13
N LEU A 36 4.87 3.90 12.36
CA LEU A 36 5.04 3.04 13.52
C LEU A 36 3.74 2.31 13.91
N GLU A 37 2.60 2.99 13.81
CA GLU A 37 1.27 2.49 14.19
C GLU A 37 0.86 1.23 13.41
N ILE A 38 1.39 1.03 12.20
CA ILE A 38 1.17 -0.18 11.40
C ILE A 38 2.47 -0.93 11.08
N ASN A 39 3.52 -0.67 11.85
CA ASN A 39 4.82 -1.35 11.78
C ASN A 39 5.51 -1.27 10.39
N ILE A 40 5.43 -0.12 9.74
CA ILE A 40 6.22 0.20 8.54
C ILE A 40 7.46 0.96 8.99
N LYS A 41 8.64 0.45 8.67
CA LYS A 41 9.93 1.10 8.95
C LYS A 41 10.20 2.25 7.97
N PRO A 42 11.09 3.20 8.32
CA PRO A 42 11.62 4.13 7.32
C PRO A 42 12.16 3.40 6.10
N TRP A 43 12.02 4.00 4.93
CA TRP A 43 12.29 3.35 3.65
C TRP A 43 13.71 2.79 3.53
N GLU A 44 14.71 3.50 4.07
CA GLU A 44 16.12 3.07 4.05
C GLU A 44 16.30 1.68 4.67
N PHE A 45 15.78 1.49 5.89
CA PHE A 45 15.87 0.20 6.60
C PHE A 45 14.96 -0.86 5.97
N LEU A 46 13.76 -0.48 5.54
CA LEU A 46 12.84 -1.41 4.90
C LEU A 46 13.42 -1.97 3.59
N LEU A 47 14.12 -1.13 2.82
CA LEU A 47 14.74 -1.54 1.55
C LEU A 47 15.83 -2.59 1.77
N GLU A 48 16.65 -2.45 2.81
CA GLU A 48 17.66 -3.46 3.15
C GLU A 48 17.02 -4.79 3.53
N GLU A 49 16.00 -4.77 4.39
CA GLU A 49 15.28 -5.98 4.80
C GLU A 49 14.56 -6.67 3.63
N LEU A 50 14.03 -5.90 2.68
CA LEU A 50 13.41 -6.42 1.46
C LEU A 50 14.44 -7.09 0.55
N LYS A 51 15.64 -6.52 0.41
CA LYS A 51 16.74 -7.14 -0.36
C LYS A 51 17.18 -8.45 0.28
N GLU A 52 17.45 -8.43 1.58
CA GLU A 52 17.80 -9.64 2.34
C GLU A 52 16.71 -10.71 2.25
N GLY A 53 15.44 -10.29 2.35
CA GLY A 53 14.28 -11.17 2.20
C GLY A 53 14.19 -11.80 0.81
N ASN A 54 14.46 -11.00 -0.23
CA ASN A 54 14.42 -11.44 -1.63
C ASN A 54 15.55 -12.44 -1.95
N ASP A 55 16.71 -12.28 -1.33
CA ASP A 55 17.88 -13.14 -1.55
C ASP A 55 17.78 -14.50 -0.85
N LYS A 56 16.90 -14.64 0.15
CA LYS A 56 16.67 -15.90 0.88
C LYS A 56 16.05 -17.00 0.02
N VAL A 57 15.22 -16.66 -0.96
CA VAL A 57 14.47 -17.64 -1.77
C VAL A 57 14.45 -17.22 -3.23
N LYS A 58 14.99 -18.09 -4.09
CA LYS A 58 14.96 -17.87 -5.54
C LYS A 58 13.54 -17.87 -6.06
N TRP A 59 13.29 -17.13 -7.14
CA TRP A 59 11.96 -17.04 -7.75
C TRP A 59 11.28 -18.40 -7.98
N THR A 60 12.01 -19.38 -8.52
CA THR A 60 11.50 -20.72 -8.83
C THR A 60 11.20 -21.58 -7.61
N GLU A 61 11.69 -21.19 -6.44
CA GLU A 61 11.54 -21.90 -5.17
C GLU A 61 10.44 -21.28 -4.30
N ARG A 62 9.81 -20.18 -4.74
CA ARG A 62 8.72 -19.54 -4.01
C ARG A 62 7.46 -20.39 -4.10
N GLU A 63 6.72 -20.42 -2.99
CA GLU A 63 5.41 -21.07 -2.93
C GLU A 63 4.49 -20.50 -4.02
N PRO A 64 3.82 -21.34 -4.84
CA PRO A 64 2.99 -20.90 -5.96
C PRO A 64 1.60 -20.43 -5.49
N TYR A 65 1.54 -19.77 -4.34
CA TYR A 65 0.32 -19.22 -3.75
C TYR A 65 0.35 -17.70 -3.81
N ALA A 66 -0.76 -17.09 -4.22
CA ALA A 66 -0.96 -15.67 -4.05
C ALA A 66 -1.07 -15.34 -2.55
N TYR A 67 -0.33 -14.35 -2.07
CA TYR A 67 -0.42 -13.90 -0.68
C TYR A 67 -1.02 -12.50 -0.61
N TRP A 68 -1.99 -12.29 0.27
CA TRP A 68 -2.61 -10.99 0.47
C TRP A 68 -3.02 -10.77 1.93
N LYS A 69 -2.61 -9.65 2.51
CA LYS A 69 -2.94 -9.26 3.88
C LYS A 69 -3.27 -7.77 3.94
N GLU A 70 -4.50 -7.41 4.33
CA GLU A 70 -4.94 -6.00 4.31
C GLU A 70 -6.10 -5.70 5.27
N ASN A 71 -6.47 -4.42 5.43
CA ASN A 71 -7.71 -4.01 6.11
C ASN A 71 -8.92 -4.05 5.13
N PRO A 72 -9.87 -4.99 5.31
CA PRO A 72 -11.04 -5.13 4.42
C PRO A 72 -12.15 -4.09 4.70
N GLY A 73 -12.05 -3.32 5.78
CA GLY A 73 -13.05 -2.29 6.13
C GLY A 73 -13.02 -1.07 5.21
N VAL A 74 -11.95 -0.89 4.43
CA VAL A 74 -11.72 0.32 3.63
C VAL A 74 -12.57 0.37 2.37
N LEU A 75 -12.74 -0.76 1.66
CA LEU A 75 -13.44 -0.81 0.37
C LEU A 75 -14.21 -2.11 0.18
N LYS A 76 -15.34 -2.05 -0.52
CA LYS A 76 -16.16 -3.23 -0.80
C LYS A 76 -15.41 -4.30 -1.61
N THR A 77 -14.60 -3.88 -2.57
CA THR A 77 -13.79 -4.77 -3.41
C THR A 77 -12.81 -5.62 -2.59
N ARG A 78 -12.26 -5.07 -1.50
CA ARG A 78 -11.40 -5.81 -0.55
C ARG A 78 -12.17 -6.89 0.21
N GLN A 79 -13.42 -6.61 0.59
CA GLN A 79 -14.30 -7.63 1.18
C GLN A 79 -14.64 -8.74 0.18
N ASP A 80 -14.83 -8.38 -1.09
CA ASP A 80 -15.11 -9.35 -2.14
C ASP A 80 -13.89 -10.27 -2.39
N LEU A 81 -12.67 -9.75 -2.34
CA LEU A 81 -11.45 -10.56 -2.41
C LEU A 81 -11.42 -11.62 -1.29
N LEU A 82 -11.82 -11.27 -0.07
CA LEU A 82 -11.86 -12.22 1.05
C LEU A 82 -12.90 -13.34 0.89
N LYS A 83 -13.81 -13.28 -0.08
CA LYS A 83 -14.70 -14.40 -0.41
C LYS A 83 -13.95 -15.56 -1.07
N CYS A 84 -12.78 -15.29 -1.65
CA CYS A 84 -11.92 -16.29 -2.29
C CYS A 84 -10.96 -16.96 -1.29
N LYS A 85 -11.31 -17.02 0.01
CA LYS A 85 -10.53 -17.77 1.00
C LYS A 85 -10.65 -19.28 0.71
N THR A 86 -9.54 -20.00 0.86
CA THR A 86 -9.53 -21.46 0.79
C THR A 86 -10.50 -22.03 1.82
N THR A 87 -11.33 -22.96 1.36
CA THR A 87 -12.26 -23.75 2.18
C THR A 87 -11.96 -25.22 1.99
N ASP A 88 -12.52 -26.11 2.81
CA ASP A 88 -12.34 -27.57 2.67
C ASP A 88 -12.74 -28.12 1.28
N LYS A 89 -13.53 -27.35 0.51
CA LYS A 89 -14.08 -27.76 -0.79
C LYS A 89 -13.40 -27.11 -1.98
N VAL A 90 -12.75 -25.96 -1.81
CA VAL A 90 -12.19 -25.16 -2.90
C VAL A 90 -10.89 -24.52 -2.42
N ASP A 91 -9.81 -24.81 -3.14
CA ASP A 91 -8.53 -24.14 -3.01
C ASP A 91 -8.32 -23.15 -4.16
N TRP A 92 -8.13 -21.89 -3.80
CA TRP A 92 -7.93 -20.79 -4.75
C TRP A 92 -6.46 -20.53 -5.06
N ASN A 93 -5.55 -21.34 -4.52
CA ASN A 93 -4.11 -21.07 -4.50
C ASN A 93 -3.81 -19.67 -3.94
N ALA A 94 -4.55 -19.24 -2.92
CA ALA A 94 -4.48 -17.90 -2.36
C ALA A 94 -4.58 -17.90 -0.83
N CYS A 95 -3.61 -17.26 -0.19
CA CYS A 95 -3.52 -17.06 1.25
C CYS A 95 -3.99 -15.63 1.59
N LEU A 96 -5.26 -15.48 1.99
CA LEU A 96 -5.90 -14.19 2.22
C LEU A 96 -6.15 -13.91 3.71
N TYR A 97 -5.57 -12.84 4.25
CA TYR A 97 -5.64 -12.46 5.67
C TYR A 97 -6.23 -11.07 5.86
N ALA A 98 -7.07 -10.92 6.89
CA ALA A 98 -7.51 -9.60 7.34
C ALA A 98 -6.54 -9.05 8.39
N GLN A 99 -6.00 -7.86 8.14
CA GLN A 99 -5.23 -7.07 9.09
C GLN A 99 -6.16 -6.08 9.76
N VAL A 100 -6.62 -6.44 10.96
CA VAL A 100 -7.32 -5.52 11.86
C VAL A 100 -6.24 -4.80 12.68
N GLY A 101 -6.22 -3.48 12.66
CA GLY A 101 -5.25 -2.69 13.46
C GLY A 101 -5.43 -2.98 14.95
N GLN A 102 -4.35 -2.91 15.73
CA GLN A 102 -4.37 -3.19 17.18
C GLN A 102 -4.99 -2.08 18.05
N HIS A 103 -5.62 -1.07 17.44
CA HIS A 103 -6.33 -0.02 18.15
C HIS A 103 -7.74 0.10 17.58
N GLN A 104 -8.66 -0.59 18.25
CA GLN A 104 -10.06 -0.21 18.37
C GLN A 104 -10.25 0.42 19.74
#